data_AF-A0A6G8PRQ9-F1
#
_entry.id   AF-A0A6G8PRQ9-F1
#
_cell.length_a   1.000
_cell.length_b   1.000
_cell.length_c   1.000
_cell.angle_alpha   90.00
_cell.angle_beta   90.00
_cell.angle_gamma   90.00
#
_symmetry.space_group_name_H-M   'P 1'
#
loop_
_entity.id
_entity.type
_entity.pdbx_description
1 polymer ?
#
loop_
_entity_poly.entity_id
_entity_poly.type
_entity_poly.pdbx_seq_one_letter_code
_entity_poly.pdbx_strand_id
1 'polypeptide(L)'
;MKRWVDEGRSDEWIASALGTSASSVQSFRSRNGIYRRDVSAALGNPEEYEVYEGVIEAGHSGTGIWFDPEVGEGPRWQGRWSGVGKVEIRLSPTKIVLLSRGRANGHLGV
;
A
#
# COMPACT_ATOMS: atom_id res chain seq x y z
N MET A 1 -9.74 -9.17 -16.84
CA MET A 1 -8.99 -8.32 -15.89
C MET A 1 -8.33 -7.13 -16.57
N LYS A 2 -7.23 -7.30 -17.34
CA LYS A 2 -6.48 -6.20 -17.98
C LYS A 2 -7.36 -5.21 -18.75
N ARG A 3 -8.31 -5.71 -19.56
CA ARG A 3 -9.30 -4.91 -20.29
C ARG A 3 -10.09 -3.93 -19.40
N TRP A 4 -10.59 -4.38 -18.25
CA TRP A 4 -11.36 -3.51 -17.35
C TRP A 4 -10.50 -2.42 -16.71
N VAL A 5 -9.23 -2.73 -16.42
CA VAL A 5 -8.26 -1.74 -15.93
C VAL A 5 -7.93 -0.73 -17.02
N ASP A 6 -7.72 -1.18 -18.26
CA ASP A 6 -7.49 -0.31 -19.43
C ASP A 6 -8.70 0.59 -19.74
N GLU A 7 -9.92 0.10 -19.47
CA GLU A 7 -11.17 0.87 -19.56
C GLU A 7 -11.39 1.83 -18.36
N GLY A 8 -10.44 1.89 -17.41
CA GLY A 8 -10.49 2.80 -16.27
C GLY A 8 -11.43 2.37 -15.13
N ARG A 9 -11.83 1.09 -15.08
CA ARG A 9 -12.66 0.56 -13.98
C ARG A 9 -11.85 0.52 -12.68
N SER A 10 -12.47 0.90 -11.57
CA SER A 10 -11.85 0.86 -10.26
C SER A 10 -11.80 -0.57 -9.69
N ASP A 11 -10.91 -0.79 -8.72
CA ASP A 11 -10.75 -2.08 -8.07
C ASP A 11 -12.01 -2.44 -7.27
N GLU A 12 -12.72 -1.45 -6.72
CA GLU A 12 -14.02 -1.65 -6.06
C GLU A 12 -15.10 -2.12 -7.06
N TRP A 13 -15.14 -1.51 -8.24
CA TRP A 13 -16.09 -1.93 -9.28
C TRP A 13 -15.79 -3.35 -9.75
N ILE A 14 -14.51 -3.66 -10.00
CA ILE A 14 -14.07 -4.97 -10.44
C ILE A 14 -14.32 -6.01 -9.34
N ALA A 15 -14.06 -5.67 -8.08
CA ALA A 15 -14.29 -6.52 -6.92
C ALA A 15 -15.77 -6.90 -6.80
N SER A 16 -16.66 -5.91 -6.93
CA SER A 16 -18.10 -6.13 -6.95
C SER A 16 -18.54 -7.05 -8.09
N ALA A 17 -18.00 -6.85 -9.30
CA ALA A 17 -18.32 -7.68 -10.47
C ALA A 17 -17.84 -9.14 -10.33
N LEU A 18 -16.75 -9.36 -9.59
CA LEU A 18 -16.14 -10.68 -9.39
C LEU A 18 -16.52 -11.35 -8.06
N GLY A 19 -17.28 -10.68 -7.19
CA GLY A 19 -17.61 -11.20 -5.86
C GLY A 19 -16.38 -11.37 -4.95
N THR A 20 -15.42 -10.45 -5.00
CA THR A 20 -14.19 -10.48 -4.21
C THR A 20 -13.93 -9.15 -3.50
N SER A 21 -12.79 -8.98 -2.83
CA SER A 21 -12.37 -7.71 -2.21
C SER A 21 -11.51 -6.88 -3.16
N ALA A 22 -11.53 -5.56 -3.02
CA ALA A 22 -10.72 -4.67 -3.84
C ALA A 22 -9.22 -4.88 -3.60
N SER A 23 -8.83 -5.23 -2.38
CA SER A 23 -7.48 -5.69 -2.02
C SER A 23 -7.04 -6.95 -2.79
N SER A 24 -7.93 -7.92 -2.97
CA SER A 24 -7.66 -9.14 -3.77
C SER A 24 -7.48 -8.82 -5.25
N VAL A 25 -8.31 -7.91 -5.78
CA VAL A 25 -8.19 -7.40 -7.16
C VAL A 25 -6.83 -6.72 -7.39
N GLN A 26 -6.42 -5.83 -6.48
CA GLN A 26 -5.14 -5.14 -6.56
C GLN A 26 -3.96 -6.11 -6.50
N SER A 27 -4.00 -7.10 -5.59
CA SER A 27 -2.94 -8.11 -5.49
C SER A 27 -2.85 -8.97 -6.75
N PHE A 28 -4.00 -9.35 -7.33
CA PHE A 28 -4.00 -10.07 -8.60
C PHE A 28 -3.40 -9.21 -9.73
N ARG A 29 -3.72 -7.92 -9.76
CA ARG A 29 -3.19 -7.00 -10.78
C ARG A 29 -1.68 -6.86 -10.69
N SER A 30 -1.15 -6.60 -9.51
CA SER A 30 0.28 -6.36 -9.30
C SER A 30 1.11 -7.59 -9.65
N ARG A 31 0.74 -8.80 -9.17
CA ARG A 31 1.37 -10.08 -9.54
C ARG A 31 1.37 -10.39 -11.04
N ASN A 32 0.44 -9.81 -11.79
CA ASN A 32 0.32 -10.01 -13.24
C ASN A 32 0.85 -8.81 -14.05
N GLY A 33 1.52 -7.84 -13.40
CA GLY A 33 2.08 -6.65 -14.05
C GLY A 33 1.01 -5.71 -14.64
N ILE A 34 -0.16 -5.63 -14.03
CA ILE A 34 -1.32 -4.83 -14.49
C ILE A 34 -1.44 -3.56 -13.62
N TYR A 35 -0.61 -2.57 -13.91
CA TYR A 35 -0.61 -1.28 -13.21
C TYR A 35 -1.53 -0.25 -13.88
N ARG A 36 -2.10 0.66 -13.09
CA ARG A 36 -2.81 1.83 -13.64
C ARG A 36 -1.78 2.86 -14.09
N ARG A 37 -2.00 3.48 -15.25
CA ARG A 37 -1.00 4.35 -15.91
C ARG A 37 -0.72 5.66 -15.17
N ASP A 38 -1.61 6.12 -14.29
CA ASP A 38 -1.64 7.54 -13.89
C ASP A 38 -0.93 7.89 -12.57
N VAL A 39 -0.56 6.93 -11.74
CA VAL A 39 -0.11 7.21 -10.36
C VAL A 39 1.35 7.72 -10.30
N SER A 40 2.19 7.36 -11.27
CA SER A 40 3.62 7.77 -11.27
C SER A 40 3.87 9.22 -11.67
N ALA A 41 2.92 9.89 -12.32
CA ALA A 41 3.13 11.27 -12.80
C ALA A 41 3.13 12.33 -11.68
N ALA A 42 2.61 11.99 -10.49
CA ALA A 42 2.43 12.95 -9.39
C ALA A 42 3.62 13.00 -8.40
N LEU A 43 4.58 12.09 -8.51
CA LEU A 43 5.74 12.00 -7.62
C LEU A 43 6.99 12.32 -8.47
N GLY A 44 8.00 13.00 -7.90
CA GLY A 44 9.19 13.55 -8.59
C GLY A 44 10.15 12.54 -9.25
N ASN A 45 11.42 12.49 -8.83
CA ASN A 45 12.40 11.54 -9.39
C ASN A 45 12.17 10.13 -8.83
N PRO A 46 11.78 9.14 -9.64
CA PRO A 46 11.47 7.77 -9.18
C PRO A 46 12.68 7.01 -8.59
N GLU A 47 13.90 7.54 -8.70
CA GLU A 47 15.06 6.93 -8.04
C GLU A 47 15.09 7.16 -6.51
N GLU A 48 14.39 8.18 -6.01
CA GLU A 48 14.37 8.55 -4.58
C GLU A 48 13.29 7.82 -3.77
N TYR A 49 12.24 7.32 -4.43
CA TYR A 49 11.11 6.63 -3.79
C TYR A 49 10.58 5.48 -4.65
N GLU A 50 10.07 4.44 -4.00
CA GLU A 50 9.25 3.42 -4.67
C GLU A 50 7.78 3.78 -4.50
N VAL A 51 7.01 3.71 -5.59
CA VAL A 51 5.56 3.93 -5.58
C VAL A 51 4.88 2.59 -5.40
N TYR A 52 4.12 2.46 -4.32
CA TYR A 52 3.26 1.30 -4.09
C TYR A 52 1.80 1.70 -4.32
N GLU A 53 1.11 0.95 -5.18
CA GLU A 53 -0.35 1.05 -5.30
C GLU A 53 -0.99 0.30 -4.13
N GLY A 54 -1.96 0.93 -3.48
CA GLY A 54 -2.71 0.32 -2.38
C GLY A 54 -4.19 0.67 -2.48
N VAL A 55 -5.03 -0.11 -1.80
CA VAL A 55 -6.48 0.04 -1.80
C VAL A 55 -6.96 0.50 -0.44
N ILE A 56 -7.93 1.41 -0.42
CA ILE A 56 -8.62 1.82 0.80
C ILE A 56 -9.92 1.02 0.88
N GLU A 57 -9.95 0.05 1.78
CA GLU A 57 -11.12 -0.78 2.08
C GLU A 57 -11.69 -0.42 3.46
N ALA A 58 -13.01 -0.37 3.59
CA ALA A 58 -13.67 -0.22 4.88
C ALA A 58 -13.91 -1.63 5.45
N GLY A 59 -13.19 -1.98 6.51
CA GLY A 59 -13.35 -3.25 7.23
C GLY A 59 -14.18 -3.10 8.50
N HIS A 60 -14.50 -4.23 9.13
CA HIS A 60 -15.25 -4.29 10.40
C HIS A 60 -14.55 -3.54 11.56
N SER A 61 -13.23 -3.41 11.51
CA SER A 61 -12.42 -2.71 12.51
C SER A 61 -12.05 -1.28 12.12
N GLY A 62 -12.54 -0.78 10.98
CA GLY A 62 -12.26 0.56 10.44
C GLY A 62 -11.68 0.54 9.02
N THR A 63 -11.38 1.73 8.52
CA THR A 63 -10.77 1.95 7.20
C THR A 63 -9.27 1.69 7.25
N GLY A 64 -8.77 0.80 6.41
CA GLY A 64 -7.33 0.49 6.30
C GLY A 64 -6.74 0.89 4.94
N ILE A 65 -5.46 0.59 4.76
CA ILE A 65 -4.80 0.59 3.46
C ILE A 65 -4.17 -0.79 3.28
N TRP A 66 -4.47 -1.46 2.17
CA TRP A 66 -3.93 -2.76 1.81
C TRP A 66 -3.00 -2.61 0.62
N PHE A 67 -1.84 -3.23 0.70
CA PHE A 67 -0.86 -3.32 -0.38
C PHE A 67 -0.82 -4.76 -0.91
N ASP A 68 -0.24 -4.95 -2.10
CA ASP A 68 0.11 -6.29 -2.56
C ASP A 68 1.13 -6.89 -1.58
N PRO A 69 0.96 -8.13 -1.11
CA PRO A 69 1.98 -8.83 -0.32
C PRO A 69 3.41 -8.77 -0.88
N GLU A 70 3.60 -8.72 -2.20
CA GLU A 70 4.93 -8.60 -2.85
C GLU A 70 5.66 -7.30 -2.49
N VAL A 71 4.94 -6.25 -2.08
CA VAL A 71 5.55 -5.02 -1.55
C VAL A 71 6.46 -5.33 -0.36
N GLY A 72 6.08 -6.30 0.48
CA GLY A 72 6.86 -6.74 1.63
C GLY A 72 8.23 -7.30 1.27
N GLU A 73 8.37 -7.86 0.07
CA GLU A 73 9.59 -8.51 -0.42
C GLU A 73 10.55 -7.53 -1.11
N GLY A 74 10.09 -6.31 -1.42
CA GLY A 74 10.88 -5.29 -2.10
C GLY A 74 12.11 -4.87 -1.28
N PRO A 75 13.30 -4.72 -1.89
CA PRO A 75 14.53 -4.41 -1.16
C PRO A 75 14.47 -3.08 -0.41
N ARG A 76 13.77 -2.07 -0.94
CA ARG A 76 13.56 -0.79 -0.24
C ARG A 76 12.57 -0.90 0.91
N TRP A 77 11.50 -1.68 0.75
CA TRP A 77 10.58 -1.98 1.85
C TRP A 77 11.32 -2.71 2.98
N GLN A 78 12.02 -3.80 2.65
CA GLN A 78 12.81 -4.56 3.60
C GLN A 78 13.86 -3.69 4.31
N GLY A 79 14.57 -2.84 3.57
CA GLY A 79 15.59 -1.96 4.15
C GLY A 79 15.07 -0.87 5.10
N ARG A 80 13.81 -0.42 4.94
CA ARG A 80 13.24 0.69 5.73
C ARG A 80 12.20 0.27 6.76
N TRP A 81 11.46 -0.81 6.50
CA TRP A 81 10.23 -1.17 7.22
C TRP A 81 10.29 -2.55 7.90
N SER A 82 11.22 -3.44 7.55
CA SER A 82 11.28 -4.80 8.13
C SER A 82 11.39 -4.83 9.66
N GLY A 83 12.04 -3.82 10.27
CA GLY A 83 12.17 -3.67 11.73
C GLY A 83 10.98 -2.98 12.41
N VAL A 84 9.99 -2.52 11.65
CA VAL A 84 8.84 -1.76 12.15
C VAL A 84 7.71 -2.74 12.50
N GLY A 85 7.56 -3.03 13.79
CA GLY A 85 6.52 -3.96 14.27
C GLY A 85 5.11 -3.36 14.32
N LYS A 86 4.99 -2.04 14.45
CA LYS A 86 3.69 -1.34 14.43
C LYS A 86 3.83 0.06 13.86
N VAL A 87 2.92 0.44 12.98
CA VAL A 87 2.72 1.82 12.55
C VAL A 87 1.42 2.35 13.14
N GLU A 88 1.46 3.54 13.73
CA GLU A 88 0.27 4.25 14.21
C GLU A 88 0.02 5.44 13.27
N ILE A 89 -1.17 5.48 12.67
CA ILE A 89 -1.62 6.59 11.81
C ILE A 89 -2.58 7.44 12.63
N ARG A 90 -2.30 8.73 12.76
CA ARG A 90 -3.21 9.71 13.35
C ARG A 90 -3.71 10.65 12.27
N LEU A 91 -5.03 10.73 12.14
CA LEU A 91 -5.71 11.59 11.18
C LEU A 91 -6.35 12.77 11.90
N SER A 92 -6.19 13.95 11.32
CA SER A 92 -6.98 15.14 11.61
C SER A 92 -7.47 15.73 10.30
N PRO A 93 -8.44 16.66 10.29
CA PRO A 93 -8.93 17.26 9.06
C PRO A 93 -7.86 17.90 8.17
N THR A 94 -6.70 18.25 8.73
CA THR A 94 -5.63 18.98 8.02
C THR A 94 -4.26 18.29 8.05
N LYS A 95 -4.13 17.17 8.77
CA LYS A 95 -2.82 16.53 9.00
C LYS A 95 -2.94 15.03 9.15
N ILE A 96 -2.05 14.31 8.47
CA ILE A 96 -1.78 12.88 8.69
C ILE A 96 -0.42 12.78 9.39
N VAL A 97 -0.34 11.99 10.46
CA VAL A 97 0.90 11.71 11.19
C VAL A 97 1.14 10.21 11.21
N LEU A 98 2.32 9.79 10.73
CA LEU A 98 2.77 8.40 10.75
C LEU A 98 3.81 8.23 11.86
N LEU A 99 3.55 7.32 12.80
CA LEU A 99 4.47 7.01 13.89
C LEU A 99 4.89 5.54 13.76
N SER A 100 6.17 5.31 13.50
CA SER A 100 6.75 3.96 13.55
C SER A 100 7.08 3.59 15.00
N ARG A 101 6.68 2.41 15.44
CA ARG A 101 7.11 1.79 16.69
C ARG A 101 7.87 0.51 16.37
N GLY A 102 9.20 0.58 16.41
CA GLY A 102 10.14 -0.54 16.22
C GLY A 102 11.26 -0.50 17.27
N ARG A 103 11.61 -1.68 17.83
CA ARG A 103 12.55 -2.01 18.93
C ARG A 103 13.23 -0.83 19.66
N ALA A 104 12.99 -0.74 20.97
CA ALA A 104 13.90 -0.09 21.90
C ALA A 104 15.27 -0.80 21.84
N ASN A 105 16.24 -0.22 21.14
CA ASN A 105 17.63 -0.62 21.32
C ASN A 105 18.06 -0.16 22.72
N GLY A 106 18.01 -1.09 23.67
CA GLY A 106 18.74 -0.99 24.92
C GLY A 106 20.24 -0.92 24.62
N HIS A 107 20.76 0.29 24.54
CA HIS A 107 22.16 0.59 24.82
C HIS A 107 22.18 1.58 25.97
N LEU A 108 22.02 1.05 27.18
CA LEU A 108 22.64 1.69 28.33
C LEU A 108 24.11 1.25 28.27
N GLY A 109 24.95 2.21 27.92
CA GLY A 109 26.39 2.09 28.03
C GLY A 109 26.79 1.76 29.46
N VAL A 110 27.86 0.98 29.54
CA VAL A 110 28.64 0.59 30.71
C VAL A 110 29.01 1.75 31.63
#